data_AF-A0A9Q3GBZ6-F1
#
_entry.id   AF-A0A9Q3GBZ6-F1
#
_cell.length_a   1.000
_cell.length_b   1.000
_cell.length_c   1.000
_cell.angle_alpha   90.00
_cell.angle_beta   90.00
_cell.angle_gamma   90.00
#
_symmetry.space_group_name_H-M   'P 1'
#
loop_
_entity.id
_entity.type
_entity.pdbx_description
1 polymer ?
#
loop_
_entity_poly.entity_id
_entity_poly.type
_entity_poly.pdbx_seq_one_letter_code
_entity_poly.pdbx_strand_id
1 'polypeptide(L)'
;MATRAGRVYESSTASLLVPIMHFTSGIVFMQFGNTLSKHGFKKSRFSFISTIIAISLHVIQVGLEFWIRYNASKAYLRNSGYSYYLYEGLTTWLTGFTSLIVQCHFARIAYKLSEKKVKIKFLFIALICLATCITACGTGIFYIQGYATGVFLSSTPFEVMHRMLNGFYISWLVMSSISDISIAMVVSRALYKKRISVRNKGLINFLRRLFSLSIKTFSLTSITALASFTITILPTLLPTFLNEEDHFQATSFFINSILPRIYLFSYFFSLEPPSLEATCDSDACVASLKSNQSTNSISEGAREIIQNVESFHKISRNRVRTSIDNKDFTMKEQNT
;
A
#
# COMPACT_ATOMS: atom_id res chain seq x y z
N MET A 1 11.37 -37.09 27.58
CA MET A 1 12.65 -36.45 27.20
C MET A 1 12.58 -35.57 25.95
N ALA A 2 11.56 -35.71 25.07
CA ALA A 2 11.34 -34.83 23.91
C ALA A 2 11.07 -33.34 24.24
N THR A 3 10.69 -33.02 25.48
CA THR A 3 10.31 -31.65 25.87
C THR A 3 11.49 -30.69 26.10
N ARG A 4 12.75 -31.17 26.22
CA ARG A 4 13.91 -30.29 26.49
C ARG A 4 14.54 -29.74 25.22
N ALA A 5 14.44 -30.48 24.11
CA ALA A 5 14.93 -30.06 22.80
C ALA A 5 14.02 -28.97 22.20
N GLY A 6 12.72 -29.24 22.00
CA GLY A 6 11.77 -28.27 21.39
C GLY A 6 11.76 -26.89 22.06
N ARG A 7 11.86 -26.84 23.40
CA ARG A 7 11.89 -25.59 24.20
C ARG A 7 13.14 -24.71 23.99
N VAL A 8 14.30 -25.30 23.67
CA VAL A 8 15.53 -24.54 23.38
C VAL A 8 15.53 -24.05 21.92
N TYR A 9 14.85 -24.78 21.04
CA TYR A 9 14.83 -24.52 19.62
C TYR A 9 13.84 -23.40 19.19
N GLU A 10 12.66 -23.30 19.79
CA GLU A 10 11.73 -22.17 19.58
C GLU A 10 12.38 -20.81 19.92
N SER A 11 13.20 -20.78 20.98
CA SER A 11 13.98 -19.62 21.38
C SER A 11 14.98 -19.20 20.28
N SER A 12 15.60 -20.15 19.57
CA SER A 12 16.60 -19.87 18.54
C SER A 12 15.98 -19.23 17.28
N THR A 13 14.86 -19.77 16.78
CA THR A 13 14.17 -19.25 15.60
C THR A 13 13.57 -17.88 15.87
N ALA A 14 12.98 -17.68 17.06
CA ALA A 14 12.49 -16.36 17.46
C ALA A 14 13.60 -15.33 17.67
N SER A 15 14.76 -15.75 18.19
CA SER A 15 15.90 -14.84 18.36
C SER A 15 16.45 -14.28 17.04
N LEU A 16 16.36 -15.05 15.95
CA LEU A 16 16.88 -14.68 14.63
C LEU A 16 15.87 -13.88 13.81
N LEU A 17 14.58 -14.23 13.89
CA LEU A 17 13.55 -13.63 13.04
C LEU A 17 12.98 -12.33 13.62
N VAL A 18 12.83 -12.20 14.95
CA VAL A 18 12.30 -10.97 15.57
C VAL A 18 13.11 -9.70 15.22
N PRO A 19 14.47 -9.71 15.20
CA PRO A 19 15.24 -8.56 14.73
C PRO A 19 14.91 -8.13 13.29
N ILE A 20 14.67 -9.09 12.38
CA ILE A 20 14.28 -8.80 10.99
C ILE A 20 12.89 -8.14 10.96
N MET A 21 11.99 -8.57 11.82
CA MET A 21 10.65 -7.99 11.99
C MET A 21 10.70 -6.56 12.50
N HIS A 22 11.57 -6.27 13.46
CA HIS A 22 11.80 -4.91 13.95
C HIS A 22 12.46 -4.02 12.89
N PHE A 23 13.44 -4.54 12.15
CA PHE A 23 14.08 -3.80 11.06
C PHE A 23 13.06 -3.39 9.99
N THR A 24 12.23 -4.34 9.54
CA THR A 24 11.18 -4.05 8.56
C THR A 24 10.13 -3.07 9.10
N SER A 25 9.75 -3.17 10.38
CA SER A 25 8.91 -2.15 11.04
C SER A 25 9.57 -0.77 11.05
N GLY A 26 10.88 -0.69 11.26
CA GLY A 26 11.65 0.55 11.15
C GLY A 26 11.48 1.25 9.80
N ILE A 27 11.54 0.49 8.70
CA ILE A 27 11.31 1.04 7.37
C ILE A 27 9.85 1.52 7.24
N VAL A 28 8.86 0.82 7.80
CA VAL A 28 7.45 1.28 7.82
C VAL A 28 7.34 2.64 8.53
N PHE A 29 7.99 2.81 9.68
CA PHE A 29 8.01 4.09 10.39
C PHE A 29 8.71 5.21 9.60
N MET A 30 9.82 4.91 8.91
CA MET A 30 10.48 5.87 8.03
C MET A 30 9.55 6.32 6.89
N GLN A 31 8.80 5.38 6.29
CA GLN A 31 7.83 5.68 5.23
C GLN A 31 6.66 6.52 5.76
N PHE A 32 6.17 6.22 6.96
CA PHE A 32 5.17 7.05 7.63
C PHE A 32 5.70 8.47 7.87
N GLY A 33 6.91 8.63 8.43
CA GLY A 33 7.54 9.93 8.63
C GLY A 33 7.71 10.72 7.33
N ASN A 34 8.17 10.07 6.25
CA ASN A 34 8.28 10.68 4.92
C ASN A 34 6.90 11.14 4.40
N THR A 35 5.86 10.32 4.63
CA THR A 35 4.49 10.65 4.25
C THR A 35 3.99 11.87 5.01
N LEU A 36 4.22 11.95 6.32
CA LEU A 36 3.88 13.10 7.17
C LEU A 36 4.54 14.39 6.67
N SER A 37 5.86 14.34 6.47
CA SER A 37 6.65 15.50 6.05
C SER A 37 6.25 16.04 4.68
N LYS A 38 5.91 15.15 3.73
CA LYS A 38 5.55 15.54 2.36
C LYS A 38 4.08 15.96 2.18
N HIS A 39 3.15 15.43 2.98
CA HIS A 39 1.72 15.59 2.68
C HIS A 39 0.98 16.65 3.49
N GLY A 40 1.48 17.06 4.66
CA GLY A 40 0.80 18.01 5.55
C GLY A 40 -0.73 17.84 5.53
N PHE A 41 -1.26 16.62 5.60
CA PHE A 41 -2.68 16.20 5.54
C PHE A 41 -3.68 16.92 4.61
N LYS A 42 -3.23 17.75 3.65
CA LYS A 42 -4.09 18.69 2.90
C LYS A 42 -5.06 18.04 1.90
N LYS A 43 -4.95 16.74 1.60
CA LYS A 43 -5.67 16.10 0.47
C LYS A 43 -6.94 15.31 0.81
N SER A 44 -7.06 14.67 1.98
CA SER A 44 -8.28 13.92 2.35
C SER A 44 -8.33 13.47 3.81
N ARG A 45 -9.39 13.85 4.55
CA ARG A 45 -9.65 13.40 5.93
C ARG A 45 -9.67 11.87 6.08
N PHE A 46 -10.27 11.16 5.11
CA PHE A 46 -10.31 9.70 5.14
C PHE A 46 -8.91 9.09 5.07
N SER A 47 -8.06 9.60 4.17
CA SER A 47 -6.69 9.08 4.01
C SER A 47 -5.93 9.26 5.32
N PHE A 48 -6.01 10.45 5.91
CA PHE A 48 -5.41 10.75 7.20
C PHE A 48 -5.88 9.80 8.31
N ILE A 49 -7.19 9.67 8.52
CA ILE A 49 -7.76 8.79 9.55
C ILE A 49 -7.31 7.35 9.33
N SER A 50 -7.42 6.84 8.09
CA SER A 50 -6.99 5.47 7.78
C SER A 50 -5.50 5.26 8.00
N THR A 51 -4.66 6.27 7.74
CA THR A 51 -3.22 6.22 8.02
C THR A 51 -2.94 6.16 9.53
N ILE A 52 -3.62 6.99 10.32
CA ILE A 52 -3.46 6.99 11.78
C ILE A 52 -3.91 5.66 12.38
N ILE A 53 -5.03 5.11 11.92
CA ILE A 53 -5.49 3.79 12.39
C ILE A 53 -4.47 2.72 11.98
N ALA A 54 -4.02 2.71 10.72
CA ALA A 54 -3.07 1.71 10.22
C ALA A 54 -1.74 1.73 10.99
N ILE A 55 -1.17 2.91 11.26
CA ILE A 55 0.07 3.02 12.03
C ILE A 55 -0.16 2.68 13.50
N SER A 56 -1.31 3.02 14.08
CA SER A 56 -1.64 2.67 15.47
C SER A 56 -1.72 1.15 15.64
N LEU A 57 -2.40 0.45 14.71
CA LEU A 57 -2.43 -1.01 14.68
C LEU A 57 -1.02 -1.61 14.56
N HIS A 58 -0.16 -1.02 13.73
CA HIS A 58 1.22 -1.47 13.58
C HIS A 58 2.05 -1.26 14.86
N VAL A 59 1.89 -0.12 15.54
CA VAL A 59 2.56 0.15 16.82
C VAL A 59 2.13 -0.86 17.88
N ILE A 60 0.84 -1.18 17.96
CA ILE A 60 0.34 -2.23 18.86
C ILE A 60 1.00 -3.57 18.50
N GLN A 61 1.09 -3.90 17.21
CA GLN A 61 1.73 -5.13 16.76
C GLN A 61 3.21 -5.21 17.16
N VAL A 62 3.98 -4.14 16.96
CA VAL A 62 5.39 -4.07 17.41
C VAL A 62 5.48 -4.19 18.94
N GLY A 63 4.56 -3.56 19.68
CA GLY A 63 4.48 -3.70 21.13
C GLY A 63 4.23 -5.16 21.57
N LEU A 64 3.35 -5.87 20.87
CA LEU A 64 3.13 -7.30 21.11
C LEU A 64 4.39 -8.13 20.80
N GLU A 65 5.11 -7.82 19.73
CA GLU A 65 6.38 -8.50 19.38
C GLU A 65 7.44 -8.31 20.48
N PHE A 66 7.58 -7.11 21.03
CA PHE A 66 8.42 -6.88 22.20
C PHE A 66 7.95 -7.66 23.43
N TRP A 67 6.65 -7.69 23.67
CA TRP A 67 6.07 -8.39 24.81
C TRP A 67 6.33 -9.90 24.76
N ILE A 68 6.15 -10.53 23.59
CA ILE A 68 6.53 -11.94 23.42
C ILE A 68 8.00 -12.13 23.67
N ARG A 69 8.87 -11.34 23.03
CA ARG A 69 10.31 -11.56 23.10
C ARG A 69 10.76 -11.51 24.56
N TYR A 70 10.23 -10.57 25.32
CA TYR A 70 10.44 -10.48 26.75
C TYR A 70 9.94 -11.73 27.50
N ASN A 71 8.70 -12.17 27.26
CA ASN A 71 8.14 -13.34 27.95
C ASN A 71 8.83 -14.65 27.55
N ALA A 72 9.15 -14.84 26.28
CA ALA A 72 9.89 -15.99 25.77
C ALA A 72 11.29 -16.05 26.41
N SER A 73 11.99 -14.91 26.48
CA SER A 73 13.29 -14.82 27.17
C SER A 73 13.16 -15.13 28.66
N LYS A 74 12.13 -14.61 29.33
CA LYS A 74 11.85 -14.89 30.75
C LYS A 74 11.52 -16.37 30.99
N ALA A 75 10.75 -16.99 30.10
CA ALA A 75 10.39 -18.40 30.19
C ALA A 75 11.60 -19.31 29.95
N TYR A 76 12.45 -18.96 28.98
CA TYR A 76 13.73 -19.61 28.73
C TYR A 76 14.62 -19.59 29.98
N LEU A 77 14.82 -18.41 30.58
CA LEU A 77 15.61 -18.26 31.80
C LEU A 77 15.03 -19.03 33.01
N ARG A 78 13.70 -19.21 33.05
CA ARG A 78 12.99 -19.94 34.13
C ARG A 78 12.83 -21.43 33.84
N ASN A 79 13.29 -21.93 32.70
CA ASN A 79 13.04 -23.30 32.22
C ASN A 79 11.53 -23.68 32.20
N SER A 80 10.65 -22.69 32.09
CA SER A 80 9.20 -22.90 32.01
C SER A 80 8.73 -22.91 30.56
N GLY A 81 7.68 -23.68 30.25
CA GLY A 81 7.05 -23.61 28.92
C GLY A 81 6.43 -22.23 28.68
N TYR A 82 6.43 -21.78 27.41
CA TYR A 82 5.78 -20.55 26.98
C TYR A 82 4.85 -20.88 25.80
N SER A 83 3.65 -20.33 25.80
CA SER A 83 2.65 -20.57 24.77
C SER A 83 2.48 -19.33 23.90
N TYR A 84 2.60 -19.50 22.58
CA TYR A 84 2.48 -18.42 21.61
C TYR A 84 1.04 -18.19 21.11
N TYR A 85 0.07 -19.00 21.51
CA TYR A 85 -1.30 -18.97 20.95
C TYR A 85 -2.04 -17.67 21.21
N LEU A 86 -1.92 -17.09 22.42
CA LEU A 86 -2.51 -15.78 22.71
C LEU A 86 -1.97 -14.70 21.76
N TYR A 87 -0.66 -14.74 21.52
CA TYR A 87 -0.02 -13.81 20.60
C TYR A 87 -0.47 -14.02 19.16
N GLU A 88 -0.55 -15.27 18.72
CA GLU A 88 -1.00 -15.60 17.37
C GLU A 88 -2.41 -15.10 17.11
N GLY A 89 -3.32 -15.26 18.08
CA GLY A 89 -4.67 -14.73 17.97
C GLY A 89 -4.70 -13.20 17.84
N LEU A 90 -3.93 -12.50 18.67
CA LEU A 90 -3.85 -11.03 18.64
C LEU A 90 -3.20 -10.52 17.36
N THR A 91 -2.13 -11.15 16.88
CA THR A 91 -1.46 -10.74 15.63
C THR A 91 -2.27 -11.04 14.39
N THR A 92 -3.00 -12.14 14.39
CA THR A 92 -3.97 -12.44 13.35
C THR A 92 -5.03 -11.35 13.26
N TRP A 93 -5.60 -10.91 14.39
CA TRP A 93 -6.52 -9.78 14.43
C TRP A 93 -5.91 -8.50 13.86
N LEU A 94 -4.74 -8.09 14.37
CA LEU A 94 -4.07 -6.86 13.92
C LEU A 94 -3.72 -6.90 12.43
N THR A 95 -3.28 -8.07 11.94
CA THR A 95 -2.98 -8.29 10.53
C THR A 95 -4.24 -8.23 9.68
N GLY A 96 -5.33 -8.84 10.12
CA GLY A 96 -6.63 -8.78 9.46
C GLY A 96 -7.14 -7.35 9.31
N PHE A 97 -7.08 -6.54 10.37
CA PHE A 97 -7.49 -5.13 10.31
C PHE A 97 -6.57 -4.29 9.43
N THR A 98 -5.25 -4.51 9.51
CA THR A 98 -4.27 -3.81 8.64
C THR A 98 -4.52 -4.14 7.17
N SER A 99 -4.72 -5.43 6.86
CA SER A 99 -5.08 -5.90 5.52
C SER A 99 -6.37 -5.23 5.03
N LEU A 100 -7.42 -5.20 5.85
CA LEU A 100 -8.69 -4.56 5.49
C LEU A 100 -8.53 -3.09 5.14
N ILE A 101 -7.75 -2.32 5.91
CA ILE A 101 -7.50 -0.89 5.63
C ILE A 101 -6.82 -0.73 4.27
N VAL A 102 -5.78 -1.53 4.00
CA VAL A 102 -5.01 -1.45 2.75
C VAL A 102 -5.85 -1.92 1.55
N GLN A 103 -6.56 -3.04 1.69
CA GLN A 103 -7.47 -3.55 0.67
C GLN A 103 -8.58 -2.53 0.35
N CYS A 104 -9.19 -1.90 1.37
CA CYS A 104 -10.16 -0.83 1.18
C CYS A 104 -9.56 0.39 0.46
N HIS A 105 -8.32 0.75 0.77
CA HIS A 105 -7.63 1.85 0.11
C HIS A 105 -7.44 1.59 -1.40
N PHE A 106 -6.88 0.43 -1.76
CA PHE A 106 -6.67 0.06 -3.16
C PHE A 106 -7.98 -0.18 -3.90
N ALA A 107 -8.99 -0.78 -3.26
CA ALA A 107 -10.33 -0.91 -3.83
C ALA A 107 -10.95 0.46 -4.11
N ARG A 108 -10.78 1.44 -3.22
CA ARG A 108 -11.25 2.81 -3.44
C ARG A 108 -10.54 3.50 -4.60
N ILE A 109 -9.23 3.31 -4.73
CA ILE A 109 -8.47 3.81 -5.89
C ILE A 109 -9.05 3.18 -7.15
N ALA A 110 -9.14 1.85 -7.21
CA ALA A 110 -9.68 1.14 -8.36
C ALA A 110 -11.11 1.60 -8.71
N TYR A 111 -11.97 1.81 -7.72
CA TYR A 111 -13.34 2.29 -7.90
C TYR A 111 -13.39 3.65 -8.58
N LYS A 112 -12.57 4.61 -8.11
CA LYS A 112 -12.45 5.95 -8.73
C LYS A 112 -11.89 5.92 -10.15
N LEU A 113 -11.15 4.87 -10.49
CA LEU A 113 -10.56 4.69 -11.81
C LEU A 113 -11.45 3.88 -12.77
N SER A 114 -12.52 3.25 -12.26
CA SER A 114 -13.38 2.36 -13.04
C SER A 114 -14.58 3.06 -13.66
N GLU A 115 -15.07 2.53 -14.78
CA GLU A 115 -16.28 3.00 -15.45
C GLU A 115 -17.55 2.61 -14.66
N LYS A 116 -18.64 3.36 -14.84
CA LYS A 116 -19.93 3.14 -14.11
C LYS A 116 -20.46 1.70 -14.22
N LYS A 117 -20.17 0.97 -15.31
CA LYS A 117 -20.62 -0.41 -15.54
C LYS A 117 -19.90 -1.48 -14.70
N VAL A 118 -18.80 -1.14 -14.02
CA VAL A 118 -17.97 -2.12 -13.27
C VAL A 118 -18.32 -2.16 -11.76
N LYS A 119 -19.30 -1.37 -11.32
CA LYS A 119 -19.66 -1.24 -9.89
C LYS A 119 -20.09 -2.54 -9.21
N ILE A 120 -20.72 -3.48 -9.93
CA ILE A 120 -21.13 -4.78 -9.39
C ILE A 120 -19.90 -5.63 -8.98
N LYS A 121 -18.79 -5.54 -9.74
CA LYS A 121 -17.56 -6.26 -9.39
C LYS A 121 -16.92 -5.75 -8.09
N PHE A 122 -17.14 -4.48 -7.75
CA PHE A 122 -16.70 -3.93 -6.47
C PHE A 122 -17.50 -4.44 -5.28
N LEU A 123 -18.78 -4.77 -5.47
CA LEU A 123 -19.57 -5.42 -4.42
C LEU A 123 -18.98 -6.79 -4.07
N PHE A 124 -18.61 -7.58 -5.09
CA PHE A 124 -17.97 -8.88 -4.88
C PHE A 124 -16.62 -8.76 -4.14
N ILE A 125 -15.78 -7.80 -4.53
CA ILE A 125 -14.51 -7.53 -3.83
C ILE A 125 -14.76 -7.12 -2.38
N ALA A 126 -15.73 -6.24 -2.13
CA ALA A 126 -16.07 -5.82 -0.77
C ALA A 126 -16.55 -6.99 0.09
N LEU A 127 -17.34 -7.91 -0.47
CA LEU A 127 -17.76 -9.13 0.20
C LEU A 127 -16.58 -10.05 0.54
N ILE A 128 -15.62 -10.20 -0.38
CA ILE A 128 -14.39 -10.98 -0.12
C ILE A 128 -13.57 -10.31 0.99
N CYS A 129 -13.34 -8.99 0.94
CA CYS A 129 -12.62 -8.29 2.01
C CYS A 129 -13.30 -8.45 3.37
N LEU A 130 -14.63 -8.41 3.41
CA LEU A 130 -15.41 -8.64 4.62
C LEU A 130 -15.24 -10.09 5.11
N ALA A 131 -15.29 -11.06 4.20
CA ALA A 131 -15.05 -12.47 4.52
C ALA A 131 -13.65 -12.68 5.12
N THR A 132 -12.61 -12.06 4.55
CA THR A 132 -11.23 -12.06 5.10
C THR A 132 -11.18 -11.50 6.52
N CYS A 133 -11.91 -10.41 6.78
CA CYS A 133 -11.97 -9.82 8.12
C CYS A 133 -12.70 -10.74 9.11
N ILE A 134 -13.83 -11.33 8.71
CA ILE A 134 -14.60 -12.25 9.56
C ILE A 134 -13.77 -13.49 9.90
N THR A 135 -13.07 -14.06 8.93
CA THR A 135 -12.23 -15.26 9.15
C THR A 135 -10.99 -14.94 9.98
N ALA A 136 -10.36 -13.77 9.79
CA ALA A 136 -9.29 -13.31 10.68
C ALA A 136 -9.79 -13.11 12.12
N CYS A 137 -10.96 -12.49 12.29
CA CYS A 137 -11.59 -12.32 13.60
C CYS A 137 -11.90 -13.67 14.25
N GLY A 138 -12.54 -14.59 13.53
CA GLY A 138 -12.85 -15.94 14.02
C GLY A 138 -11.60 -16.72 14.42
N THR A 139 -10.54 -16.60 13.63
CA THR A 139 -9.23 -17.20 13.93
C THR A 139 -8.67 -16.67 15.25
N GLY A 140 -8.64 -15.35 15.45
CA GLY A 140 -8.12 -14.79 16.69
C GLY A 140 -8.99 -15.10 17.92
N ILE A 141 -10.32 -15.14 17.78
CA ILE A 141 -11.23 -15.58 18.86
C ILE A 141 -10.90 -17.01 19.26
N PHE A 142 -10.74 -17.90 18.29
CA PHE A 142 -10.44 -19.31 18.55
C PHE A 142 -9.14 -19.48 19.35
N TYR A 143 -8.08 -18.79 18.94
CA TYR A 143 -6.80 -18.83 19.65
C TYR A 143 -6.89 -18.29 21.07
N ILE A 144 -7.60 -17.18 21.27
CA ILE A 144 -7.79 -16.58 22.60
C ILE A 144 -8.62 -17.52 23.49
N GLN A 145 -9.70 -18.11 22.97
CA GLN A 145 -10.53 -19.07 23.70
C GLN A 145 -9.75 -20.32 24.09
N GLY A 146 -8.97 -20.89 23.17
CA GLY A 146 -8.15 -22.07 23.47
C GLY A 146 -7.01 -21.77 24.45
N TYR A 147 -6.49 -20.53 24.46
CA TYR A 147 -5.57 -20.07 25.50
C TYR A 147 -6.27 -19.95 26.86
N ALA A 148 -7.43 -19.28 26.92
CA ALA A 148 -8.18 -19.06 28.16
C ALA A 148 -8.67 -20.36 28.82
N THR A 149 -8.99 -21.37 28.01
CA THR A 149 -9.44 -22.69 28.49
C THR A 149 -8.30 -23.65 28.82
N GLY A 150 -7.04 -23.26 28.57
CA GLY A 150 -5.86 -24.11 28.82
C GLY A 150 -5.75 -25.35 27.93
N VAL A 151 -6.66 -25.51 26.96
CA VAL A 151 -6.76 -26.69 26.08
C VAL A 151 -5.45 -26.92 25.31
N PHE A 152 -4.78 -25.84 24.91
CA PHE A 152 -3.52 -25.96 24.18
C PHE A 152 -2.30 -26.31 25.06
N LEU A 153 -2.41 -26.24 26.39
CA LEU A 153 -1.36 -26.73 27.29
C LEU A 153 -1.49 -28.23 27.59
N SER A 154 -2.69 -28.79 27.43
CA SER A 154 -2.99 -30.20 27.72
C SER A 154 -2.99 -31.13 26.50
N SER A 155 -3.08 -30.58 25.28
CA SER A 155 -3.16 -31.37 24.05
C SER A 155 -1.79 -31.80 23.53
N THR A 156 -1.75 -32.93 22.83
CA THR A 156 -0.57 -33.41 22.12
C THR A 156 -0.23 -32.47 20.94
N PRO A 157 1.04 -32.36 20.50
CA PRO A 157 1.44 -31.49 19.39
C PRO A 157 0.58 -31.66 18.13
N PHE A 158 0.25 -32.92 17.81
CA PHE A 158 -0.62 -33.30 16.72
C PHE A 158 -2.07 -32.79 16.86
N GLU A 159 -2.66 -32.89 18.06
CA GLU A 159 -4.00 -32.35 18.33
C GLU A 159 -4.03 -30.82 18.26
N VAL A 160 -2.96 -30.16 18.71
CA VAL A 160 -2.86 -28.70 18.62
C VAL A 160 -2.74 -28.29 17.16
N MET A 161 -1.88 -28.94 16.37
CA MET A 161 -1.75 -28.65 14.94
C MET A 161 -3.05 -28.87 14.16
N HIS A 162 -3.80 -29.95 14.45
CA HIS A 162 -5.11 -30.17 13.82
C HIS A 162 -6.13 -29.09 14.20
N ARG A 163 -6.11 -28.61 15.45
CA ARG A 163 -6.94 -27.49 15.92
C ARG A 163 -6.47 -26.14 15.37
N MET A 164 -5.19 -25.98 15.05
CA MET A 164 -4.62 -24.80 14.37
C MET A 164 -4.99 -24.76 12.88
N LEU A 165 -5.09 -25.94 12.26
CA LEU A 165 -5.69 -26.17 10.94
C LEU A 165 -7.21 -25.95 10.93
N ASN A 166 -7.73 -25.16 11.86
CA ASN A 166 -9.11 -24.77 11.90
C ASN A 166 -9.55 -24.17 10.57
N GLY A 167 -10.80 -24.47 10.20
CA GLY A 167 -11.42 -23.89 9.01
C GLY A 167 -11.29 -22.36 8.97
N PHE A 168 -11.24 -21.67 10.11
CA PHE A 168 -11.05 -20.22 10.17
C PHE A 168 -9.66 -19.75 9.73
N TYR A 169 -8.56 -20.37 10.19
CA TYR A 169 -7.18 -19.94 9.84
C TYR A 169 -6.91 -20.17 8.35
N ILE A 170 -7.29 -21.35 7.84
CA ILE A 170 -7.20 -21.67 6.42
C ILE A 170 -8.09 -20.75 5.59
N SER A 171 -9.34 -20.56 6.00
CA SER A 171 -10.25 -19.66 5.28
C SER A 171 -9.75 -18.23 5.30
N TRP A 172 -9.08 -17.78 6.37
CA TRP A 172 -8.44 -16.47 6.42
C TRP A 172 -7.34 -16.34 5.37
N LEU A 173 -6.36 -17.26 5.35
CA LEU A 173 -5.25 -17.20 4.39
C LEU A 173 -5.74 -17.30 2.93
N VAL A 174 -6.72 -18.17 2.67
CA VAL A 174 -7.34 -18.33 1.36
C VAL A 174 -8.10 -17.07 0.95
N MET A 175 -8.98 -16.55 1.80
CA MET A 175 -9.76 -15.34 1.49
C MET A 175 -8.87 -14.11 1.34
N SER A 176 -7.80 -14.00 2.14
CA SER A 176 -6.79 -12.94 1.99
C SER A 176 -6.10 -13.03 0.63
N SER A 177 -5.70 -14.22 0.21
CA SER A 177 -5.08 -14.45 -1.11
C SER A 177 -6.03 -14.13 -2.26
N ILE A 178 -7.28 -14.59 -2.17
CA ILE A 178 -8.32 -14.30 -3.17
C ILE A 178 -8.61 -12.80 -3.25
N SER A 179 -8.68 -12.11 -2.11
CA SER A 179 -8.87 -10.66 -2.04
C SER A 179 -7.73 -9.93 -2.75
N ASP A 180 -6.48 -10.28 -2.43
CA ASP A 180 -5.29 -9.67 -3.00
C ASP A 180 -5.22 -9.87 -4.52
N ILE A 181 -5.45 -11.08 -5.01
CA ILE A 181 -5.48 -11.39 -6.45
C ILE A 181 -6.62 -10.61 -7.14
N SER A 182 -7.80 -10.56 -6.52
CA SER A 182 -8.96 -9.85 -7.06
C SER A 182 -8.70 -8.35 -7.17
N ILE A 183 -8.16 -7.74 -6.12
CA ILE A 183 -7.80 -6.31 -6.11
C ILE A 183 -6.69 -6.05 -7.13
N ALA A 184 -5.65 -6.88 -7.17
CA ALA A 184 -4.57 -6.76 -8.14
C ALA A 184 -5.09 -6.77 -9.57
N MET A 185 -5.99 -7.70 -9.93
CA MET A 185 -6.60 -7.78 -11.25
C MET A 185 -7.43 -6.53 -11.58
N VAL A 186 -8.26 -6.06 -10.65
CA VAL A 186 -9.13 -4.91 -10.89
C VAL A 186 -8.34 -3.61 -10.96
N VAL A 187 -7.39 -3.39 -10.05
CA VAL A 187 -6.46 -2.25 -10.08
C VAL A 187 -5.67 -2.27 -11.39
N SER A 188 -5.11 -3.43 -11.78
CA SER A 188 -4.33 -3.58 -13.00
C SER A 188 -5.14 -3.22 -14.25
N ARG A 189 -6.37 -3.73 -14.37
CA ARG A 189 -7.26 -3.41 -15.49
C ARG A 189 -7.65 -1.93 -15.51
N ALA A 190 -7.97 -1.35 -14.36
CA ALA A 190 -8.34 0.07 -14.26
C ALA A 190 -7.17 0.99 -14.62
N LEU A 191 -5.97 0.68 -14.13
CA LEU A 191 -4.74 1.42 -14.45
C LEU A 191 -4.34 1.27 -15.91
N TYR A 192 -4.42 0.07 -16.49
CA TYR A 192 -4.10 -0.17 -17.89
C TYR A 192 -5.01 0.64 -18.83
N LYS A 193 -6.33 0.59 -18.62
CA LYS A 193 -7.30 1.37 -19.40
C LYS A 193 -7.04 2.87 -19.29
N LYS A 194 -6.83 3.38 -18.07
CA LYS A 194 -6.64 4.81 -17.85
C LYS A 194 -5.30 5.31 -18.40
N ARG A 195 -4.25 4.48 -18.39
CA ARG A 195 -2.97 4.80 -19.02
C ARG A 195 -3.13 5.12 -20.52
N ILE A 196 -3.97 4.38 -21.23
CA ILE A 196 -4.25 4.62 -22.66
C ILE A 196 -4.97 5.95 -22.88
N SER A 197 -5.80 6.37 -21.92
CA SER A 197 -6.64 7.57 -22.03
C SER A 197 -5.95 8.87 -21.57
N VAL A 198 -4.90 8.79 -20.74
CA VAL A 198 -4.27 9.96 -20.12
C VAL A 198 -3.13 10.50 -20.99
N ARG A 199 -3.13 11.81 -21.26
CA ARG A 199 -2.07 12.50 -22.01
C ARG A 199 -0.96 13.09 -21.13
N ASN A 200 -1.19 13.24 -19.82
CA ASN A 200 -0.22 13.85 -18.89
C ASN A 200 0.88 12.85 -18.49
N LYS A 201 2.13 13.13 -18.87
CA LYS A 201 3.33 12.31 -18.58
C LYS A 201 3.53 12.01 -17.09
N GLY A 202 3.33 12.99 -16.21
CA GLY A 202 3.48 12.80 -14.76
C GLY A 202 2.45 11.84 -14.17
N LEU A 203 1.21 11.92 -14.65
CA LEU A 203 0.15 11.00 -14.25
C LEU A 203 0.39 9.59 -14.80
N ILE A 204 0.91 9.44 -16.02
CA ILE A 204 1.28 8.14 -16.58
C ILE A 204 2.37 7.46 -15.74
N ASN A 205 3.42 8.20 -15.36
CA ASN A 205 4.50 7.67 -14.53
C ASN A 205 4.00 7.24 -13.15
N PHE A 206 3.13 8.03 -12.53
CA PHE A 206 2.47 7.66 -11.28
C PHE A 206 1.61 6.40 -11.41
N LEU A 207 0.77 6.32 -12.45
CA LEU A 207 -0.06 5.13 -12.71
C LEU A 207 0.80 3.88 -12.96
N ARG A 208 1.94 4.01 -13.65
CA ARG A 208 2.90 2.91 -13.87
C ARG A 208 3.56 2.46 -12.57
N ARG A 209 3.99 3.42 -11.73
CA ARG A 209 4.55 3.14 -10.40
C ARG A 209 3.52 2.43 -9.52
N LEU A 210 2.30 2.95 -9.47
CA LEU A 210 1.19 2.39 -8.70
C LEU A 210 0.79 0.99 -9.20
N PHE A 211 0.81 0.76 -10.52
CA PHE A 211 0.57 -0.55 -11.14
C PHE A 211 1.64 -1.56 -10.72
N SER A 212 2.92 -1.20 -10.86
CA SER A 212 4.02 -2.07 -10.46
C SER A 212 4.01 -2.37 -8.97
N LEU A 213 3.76 -1.36 -8.15
CA LEU A 213 3.63 -1.50 -6.70
C LEU A 213 2.47 -2.42 -6.33
N SER A 214 1.30 -2.25 -6.94
CA SER A 214 0.12 -3.07 -6.65
C SER A 214 0.37 -4.53 -6.98
N ILE A 215 0.93 -4.83 -8.17
CA ILE A 215 1.27 -6.21 -8.55
C ILE A 215 2.30 -6.79 -7.59
N LYS A 216 3.41 -6.08 -7.34
CA LYS A 216 4.46 -6.57 -6.42
C LYS A 216 3.91 -6.83 -5.02
N THR A 217 3.09 -5.93 -4.50
CA THR A 217 2.52 -6.06 -3.16
C THR A 217 1.58 -7.25 -3.09
N PHE A 218 0.55 -7.29 -3.94
CA PHE A 218 -0.47 -8.33 -3.86
C PHE A 218 0.07 -9.70 -4.25
N SER A 219 1.05 -9.78 -5.15
CA SER A 219 1.78 -11.01 -5.41
C SER A 219 2.62 -11.43 -4.21
N LEU A 220 3.33 -10.50 -3.57
CA LEU A 220 4.16 -10.84 -2.40
C LEU A 220 3.29 -11.24 -1.20
N THR A 221 2.20 -10.55 -0.91
CA THR A 221 1.26 -10.93 0.16
C THR A 221 0.59 -12.26 -0.14
N SER A 222 0.20 -12.53 -1.39
CA SER A 222 -0.36 -13.82 -1.78
C SER A 222 0.66 -14.96 -1.66
N ILE A 223 1.90 -14.76 -2.12
CA ILE A 223 2.98 -15.76 -1.95
C ILE A 223 3.26 -15.99 -0.47
N THR A 224 3.30 -14.94 0.34
CA THR A 224 3.57 -15.04 1.78
C THR A 224 2.44 -15.78 2.51
N ALA A 225 1.17 -15.50 2.15
CA ALA A 225 0.01 -16.21 2.68
C ALA A 225 -0.01 -17.69 2.26
N LEU A 226 0.29 -17.99 1.00
CA LEU A 226 0.40 -19.36 0.49
C LEU A 226 1.58 -20.09 1.13
N ALA A 227 2.72 -19.44 1.33
CA ALA A 227 3.87 -20.03 2.01
C ALA A 227 3.53 -20.37 3.47
N SER A 228 2.87 -19.45 4.20
CA SER A 228 2.38 -19.73 5.56
C SER A 228 1.40 -20.90 5.56
N PHE A 229 0.47 -20.95 4.61
CA PHE A 229 -0.46 -22.07 4.44
C PHE A 229 0.27 -23.40 4.18
N THR A 230 1.19 -23.45 3.22
CA THR A 230 1.95 -24.65 2.89
C THR A 230 2.77 -25.14 4.08
N ILE A 231 3.47 -24.24 4.78
CA ILE A 231 4.26 -24.57 5.96
C ILE A 231 3.38 -25.11 7.10
N THR A 232 2.16 -24.58 7.25
CA THR A 232 1.20 -25.05 8.25
C THR A 232 0.68 -26.45 7.93
N ILE A 233 0.49 -26.77 6.65
CA ILE A 233 -0.05 -28.07 6.21
C ILE A 233 1.01 -29.14 6.06
N LEU A 234 2.26 -28.77 5.75
CA LEU A 234 3.32 -29.71 5.39
C LEU A 234 3.52 -30.84 6.43
N PRO A 235 3.52 -30.59 7.75
CA PRO A 235 3.70 -31.67 8.73
C PRO A 235 2.51 -32.64 8.80
N THR A 236 1.31 -32.22 8.38
CA THR A 236 0.13 -33.11 8.29
C THR A 236 0.16 -34.03 7.08
N LEU A 237 0.80 -33.62 5.97
CA LEU A 237 0.89 -34.41 4.75
C LEU A 237 2.06 -35.40 4.77
N LEU A 238 3.13 -35.05 5.48
CA LEU A 238 4.36 -35.85 5.56
C LEU A 238 4.66 -36.16 7.03
N PRO A 239 4.26 -37.36 7.53
CA PRO A 239 4.45 -37.74 8.93
C PRO A 239 5.93 -37.85 9.34
N THR A 240 6.86 -37.80 8.40
CA THR A 240 8.31 -37.72 8.66
C THR A 240 8.71 -36.44 9.40
N PHE A 241 7.91 -35.37 9.33
CA PHE A 241 8.20 -34.06 9.95
C PHE A 241 7.51 -33.83 11.30
N LEU A 242 6.83 -34.84 11.88
CA LEU A 242 6.11 -34.71 13.16
C LEU A 242 7.04 -34.28 14.33
N ASN A 243 8.34 -34.61 14.26
CA ASN A 243 9.32 -34.21 15.27
C ASN A 243 9.79 -32.75 15.14
N GLU A 244 9.47 -32.07 14.03
CA GLU A 244 9.85 -30.69 13.73
C GLU A 244 8.64 -29.73 13.70
N GLU A 245 7.46 -30.19 14.16
CA GLU A 245 6.21 -29.41 14.12
C GLU A 245 6.35 -28.00 14.69
N ASP A 246 7.02 -27.87 15.83
CA ASP A 246 7.27 -26.58 16.50
C ASP A 246 8.03 -25.60 15.58
N HIS A 247 8.94 -26.09 14.73
CA HIS A 247 9.68 -25.27 13.76
C HIS A 247 8.79 -24.76 12.63
N PHE A 248 7.93 -25.63 12.09
CA PHE A 248 7.01 -25.25 11.02
C PHE A 248 5.96 -24.25 11.53
N GLN A 249 5.43 -24.45 12.74
CA GLN A 249 4.50 -23.51 13.36
C GLN A 249 5.14 -22.15 13.60
N ALA A 250 6.29 -22.10 14.28
CA ALA A 250 7.02 -20.86 14.50
C ALA A 250 7.32 -20.12 13.18
N THR A 251 7.82 -20.84 12.17
CA THR A 251 8.13 -20.27 10.85
C THR A 251 6.89 -19.73 10.15
N SER A 252 5.76 -20.45 10.21
CA SER A 252 4.49 -19.97 9.66
C SER A 252 4.04 -18.67 10.33
N PHE A 253 4.20 -18.55 11.65
CA PHE A 253 3.85 -17.34 12.40
C PHE A 253 4.73 -16.15 12.03
N PHE A 254 6.03 -16.39 11.82
CA PHE A 254 6.94 -15.35 11.36
C PHE A 254 6.55 -14.85 9.97
N ILE A 255 6.28 -15.76 9.05
CA ILE A 255 5.84 -15.44 7.69
C ILE A 255 4.52 -14.65 7.72
N ASN A 256 3.57 -15.08 8.54
CA ASN A 256 2.29 -14.38 8.70
C ASN A 256 2.48 -12.98 9.30
N SER A 257 3.38 -12.82 10.26
CA SER A 257 3.70 -11.52 10.87
C SER A 257 4.34 -10.54 9.88
N ILE A 258 4.89 -11.00 8.74
CA ILE A 258 5.44 -10.14 7.67
C ILE A 258 4.33 -9.47 6.83
N LEU A 259 3.16 -10.11 6.67
CA LEU A 259 2.03 -9.57 5.87
C LEU A 259 1.69 -8.10 6.17
N PRO A 260 1.43 -7.69 7.44
CA PRO A 260 1.01 -6.32 7.73
C PRO A 260 2.07 -5.30 7.32
N ARG A 261 3.36 -5.65 7.36
CA ARG A 261 4.46 -4.78 6.91
C ARG A 261 4.42 -4.60 5.39
N ILE A 262 4.23 -5.68 4.63
CA ILE A 262 4.09 -5.62 3.17
C ILE A 262 2.89 -4.73 2.79
N TYR A 263 1.75 -4.93 3.46
CA TYR A 263 0.57 -4.09 3.26
C TYR A 263 0.86 -2.61 3.55
N LEU A 264 1.46 -2.30 4.70
CA LEU A 264 1.77 -0.92 5.08
C LEU A 264 2.78 -0.26 4.14
N PHE A 265 3.81 -0.98 3.69
CA PHE A 265 4.73 -0.47 2.66
C PHE A 265 3.98 -0.04 1.42
N SER A 266 3.12 -0.91 0.89
CA SER A 266 2.35 -0.60 -0.31
C SER A 266 1.42 0.59 -0.13
N TYR A 267 0.83 0.70 1.07
CA TYR A 267 -0.08 1.78 1.42
C TYR A 267 0.65 3.12 1.52
N PHE A 268 1.79 3.19 2.19
CA PHE A 268 2.57 4.43 2.25
C PHE A 268 3.11 4.84 0.87
N PHE A 269 3.57 3.87 0.08
CA PHE A 269 4.01 4.14 -1.29
C PHE A 269 2.87 4.60 -2.20
N SER A 270 1.63 4.13 -2.02
CA SER A 270 0.48 4.59 -2.81
C SER A 270 0.03 5.99 -2.45
N LEU A 271 0.38 6.46 -1.24
CA LEU A 271 0.12 7.83 -0.80
C LEU A 271 1.12 8.84 -1.36
N GLU A 272 2.35 8.44 -1.72
CA GLU A 272 3.34 9.37 -2.27
C GLU A 272 2.83 10.08 -3.55
N PRO A 273 3.02 11.42 -3.67
CA PRO A 273 2.59 12.11 -4.88
C PRO A 273 3.50 11.72 -6.06
N PRO A 274 3.05 11.93 -7.31
CA PRO A 274 3.96 11.94 -8.44
C PRO A 274 5.10 12.92 -8.14
N SER A 275 6.33 12.40 -8.01
CA SER A 275 7.52 13.23 -7.93
C SER A 275 7.61 14.04 -9.23
N LEU A 276 7.37 15.36 -9.12
CA LEU A 276 7.59 16.31 -10.22
C LEU A 276 9.07 16.36 -10.63
N GLU A 277 9.97 15.78 -9.85
CA GLU A 277 11.41 15.73 -10.13
C GLU A 277 11.74 14.94 -11.41
N ALA A 278 10.93 13.96 -11.81
CA ALA A 278 11.15 13.22 -13.07
C ALA A 278 10.83 14.05 -14.34
N THR A 279 10.32 15.27 -14.19
CA THR A 279 10.12 16.23 -15.30
C THR A 279 11.25 17.25 -15.42
N CYS A 280 12.06 17.46 -14.38
CA CYS A 280 13.15 18.45 -14.43
C CYS A 280 14.39 17.92 -15.18
N ASP A 281 14.69 16.62 -15.12
CA ASP A 281 15.85 16.06 -15.84
C ASP A 281 15.63 15.94 -17.35
N SER A 282 14.39 15.82 -17.83
CA SER A 282 14.12 15.85 -19.28
C SER A 282 14.15 17.26 -19.85
N ASP A 283 13.74 18.26 -19.05
CA ASP A 283 13.68 19.64 -19.51
C ASP A 283 15.03 20.35 -19.39
N ALA A 284 15.92 19.94 -18.47
CA ALA A 284 17.29 20.45 -18.41
C ALA A 284 18.13 20.02 -19.64
N CYS A 285 17.98 18.78 -20.10
CA CYS A 285 18.62 18.31 -21.34
C CYS A 285 18.01 18.94 -22.61
N VAL A 286 16.70 19.20 -22.63
CA VAL A 286 16.04 19.88 -23.76
C VAL A 286 16.28 21.40 -23.75
N ALA A 287 16.43 22.02 -22.58
CA ALA A 287 16.83 23.42 -22.44
C ALA A 287 18.29 23.64 -22.83
N SER A 288 19.18 22.68 -22.53
CA SER A 288 20.58 22.67 -23.00
C SER A 288 20.68 22.53 -24.53
N LEU A 289 19.87 21.66 -25.15
CA LEU A 289 19.82 21.54 -26.61
C LEU A 289 19.20 22.77 -27.31
N LYS A 290 18.20 23.42 -26.72
CA LYS A 290 17.63 24.67 -27.25
C LYS A 290 18.55 25.88 -27.04
N SER A 291 19.35 25.89 -25.97
CA SER A 291 20.38 26.90 -25.73
C SER A 291 21.47 26.89 -26.81
N ASN A 292 21.83 25.71 -27.34
CA ASN A 292 22.89 25.58 -28.35
C ASN A 292 22.41 25.79 -29.80
N GLN A 293 21.10 25.81 -30.06
CA GLN A 293 20.53 26.18 -31.36
C GLN A 293 20.06 27.64 -31.44
N SER A 294 19.97 28.34 -30.31
CA SER A 294 19.40 29.69 -30.21
C SER A 294 20.42 30.83 -30.33
N THR A 295 21.72 30.55 -30.30
CA THR A 295 22.77 31.59 -30.27
C THR A 295 23.31 32.01 -31.63
N ASN A 296 22.99 31.31 -32.73
CA ASN A 296 23.51 31.65 -34.06
C ASN A 296 22.45 32.03 -35.12
N SER A 297 21.16 32.14 -34.79
CA SER A 297 20.12 32.46 -35.80
C SER A 297 19.04 33.47 -35.38
N ILE A 298 19.07 33.99 -34.15
CA ILE A 298 18.04 34.94 -33.64
C ILE A 298 18.49 36.42 -33.75
N SER A 299 19.72 36.69 -34.21
CA SER A 299 20.23 38.07 -34.33
C SER A 299 19.76 38.83 -35.59
N GLU A 300 19.32 38.15 -36.65
CA GLU A 300 18.93 38.82 -37.91
C GLU A 300 17.40 38.91 -38.09
N GLY A 301 16.63 37.88 -37.76
CA GLY A 301 15.16 37.90 -37.94
C GLY A 301 14.39 38.79 -36.96
N ALA A 302 14.94 39.07 -35.77
CA ALA A 302 14.25 39.90 -34.76
C ALA A 302 14.32 41.40 -35.07
N ARG A 303 15.31 41.87 -35.84
CA ARG A 303 15.42 43.28 -36.24
C ARG A 303 14.42 43.65 -37.35
N GLU A 304 14.10 42.71 -38.23
CA GLU A 304 13.18 42.96 -39.36
C GLU A 304 11.70 42.97 -38.93
N ILE A 305 11.34 42.19 -37.90
CA ILE A 305 9.98 42.16 -37.34
C ILE A 305 9.69 43.41 -36.50
N ILE A 306 10.67 43.92 -35.74
CA ILE A 306 10.49 45.13 -34.93
C ILE A 306 10.34 46.38 -35.81
N GLN A 307 11.06 46.49 -36.94
CA GLN A 307 10.87 47.59 -37.90
C GLN A 307 9.49 47.55 -38.59
N ASN A 308 8.95 46.36 -38.87
CA ASN A 308 7.64 46.23 -39.51
C ASN A 308 6.45 46.48 -38.55
N VAL A 309 6.62 46.26 -37.24
CA VAL A 309 5.57 46.55 -36.25
C VAL A 309 5.49 48.05 -35.92
N GLU A 310 6.60 48.77 -35.93
CA GLU A 310 6.60 50.23 -35.72
C GLU A 310 5.97 51.02 -36.88
N SER A 311 6.13 50.55 -38.14
CA SER A 311 5.49 51.18 -39.30
C SER A 311 3.97 51.00 -39.30
N PHE A 312 3.49 49.83 -38.87
CA PHE A 312 2.06 49.52 -38.79
C PHE A 312 1.33 50.33 -37.71
N HIS A 313 1.99 50.59 -36.58
CA HIS A 313 1.41 51.40 -35.50
C HIS A 313 1.31 52.89 -35.85
N LYS A 314 2.17 53.40 -36.74
CA LYS A 314 2.14 54.80 -37.19
C LYS A 314 0.99 55.08 -38.18
N ILE A 315 0.62 54.09 -39.00
CA ILE A 315 -0.48 54.19 -39.98
C ILE A 315 -1.86 54.07 -39.27
N SER A 316 -1.97 53.21 -38.27
CA SER A 316 -3.19 53.05 -37.46
C SER A 316 -3.57 54.32 -36.68
N ARG A 317 -2.58 55.05 -36.15
CA ARG A 317 -2.81 56.25 -35.32
C ARG A 317 -3.29 57.48 -36.10
N ASN A 318 -2.97 57.59 -37.40
CA ASN A 318 -3.46 58.68 -38.25
C ASN A 318 -4.89 58.47 -38.77
N ARG A 319 -5.38 57.21 -38.85
CA ARG A 319 -6.74 56.91 -39.33
C ARG A 319 -7.83 57.17 -38.30
N VAL A 320 -7.50 57.16 -37.01
CA VAL A 320 -8.45 57.42 -35.92
C VAL A 320 -8.68 58.92 -35.72
N ARG A 321 -7.72 59.78 -36.09
CA ARG A 321 -7.86 61.24 -35.94
C ARG A 321 -8.77 61.89 -36.98
N THR A 322 -8.85 61.36 -38.20
CA THR A 322 -9.73 61.90 -39.25
C THR A 322 -11.20 61.45 -39.14
N SER A 323 -11.50 60.47 -38.27
CA SER A 323 -12.86 59.96 -38.06
C SER A 323 -13.64 60.72 -36.98
N ILE A 324 -12.97 61.53 -36.15
CA ILE A 324 -13.60 62.21 -35.01
C ILE A 324 -14.14 63.58 -35.43
N ASP A 325 -13.51 64.28 -36.38
CA ASP A 325 -13.97 65.60 -36.83
C ASP A 325 -15.22 65.58 -37.73
N ASN A 326 -15.72 64.40 -38.13
CA ASN A 326 -16.84 64.29 -39.08
C ASN A 326 -18.17 63.82 -38.45
N LYS A 327 -18.24 63.66 -37.12
CA LYS A 327 -19.45 63.21 -36.41
C LYS A 327 -20.23 64.29 -35.69
N ASP A 328 -19.72 65.52 -35.61
CA ASP A 328 -20.40 66.62 -34.90
C ASP A 328 -21.34 67.47 -35.78
N PHE A 329 -21.54 67.13 -37.06
CA PHE A 329 -22.32 67.98 -37.99
C PHE A 329 -23.71 67.47 -38.38
N THR A 330 -24.19 66.30 -37.92
CA THR A 330 -25.39 65.67 -38.53
C THR A 330 -26.46 65.11 -37.57
N MET A 331 -26.62 65.64 -36.36
CA MET A 331 -27.81 65.31 -35.53
C MET A 331 -28.41 66.52 -34.79
N LYS A 332 -28.69 67.59 -35.54
CA LYS A 332 -29.61 68.67 -35.13
C LYS A 332 -30.71 68.84 -36.18
N GLU A 333 -31.47 67.78 -36.45
CA GLU A 333 -32.74 67.94 -37.15
C GLU A 333 -33.62 66.71 -36.90
N GLN A 334 -34.77 66.95 -36.27
CA GLN A 334 -35.99 66.14 -36.18
C GLN A 334 -36.55 66.12 -34.75
N ASN A 335 -37.14 67.25 -34.37
CA ASN A 335 -38.26 67.35 -33.44
C ASN A 335 -39.29 68.27 -34.10
N THR A 336 -40.27 67.68 -34.77
CA THR A 336 -41.64 68.19 -35.02
C THR A 336 -42.48 67.04 -35.51
#